data_AF-A0A7W9LDI0-F1
#
_entry.id   AF-A0A7W9LDI0-F1
#
_cell.length_a   1.000
_cell.length_b   1.000
_cell.length_c   1.000
_cell.angle_alpha   90.00
_cell.angle_beta   90.00
_cell.angle_gamma   90.00
#
_symmetry.space_group_name_H-M   'P 1'
#
loop_
_entity.id
_entity.type
_entity.pdbx_description
1 polymer ?
#
loop_
_entity_poly.entity_id
_entity_poly.type
_entity_poly.pdbx_seq_one_letter_code
_entity_poly.pdbx_strand_id
1 'polypeptide(L)'
;MSRRVVIPLGVAVVAVVAVAGWLWLRREDPRPASFHAEPTSAFYSAIDSRQNDAAPLTLNEVFTPATQTLGTMRLDATQQFSDCDEVLWGVSATGCTQALQATYKGGAVAGQFVIFNLSDGRAADALVSALGKDGFVRQDIAFEPLGSRAQARAMGHYVTVSWAGGSASAQDLVAALVALDGLGRVVQGRIVAAT
;
A
#
# COMPACT_ATOMS: atom_id res chain seq x y z
N MET A 1 -29.51 50.40 -15.44
CA MET A 1 -28.56 50.00 -16.51
C MET A 1 -28.07 48.58 -16.22
N SER A 2 -28.53 47.58 -16.97
CA SER A 2 -28.22 46.17 -16.74
C SER A 2 -26.99 45.75 -17.55
N ARG A 3 -25.87 45.45 -16.89
CA ARG A 3 -24.65 44.90 -17.52
C ARG A 3 -24.89 43.42 -17.83
N ARG A 4 -25.08 43.09 -19.11
CA ARG A 4 -25.10 41.70 -19.59
C ARG A 4 -23.66 41.19 -19.65
N VAL A 5 -23.34 40.19 -18.83
CA VAL A 5 -22.08 39.45 -18.91
C VAL A 5 -22.18 38.52 -20.12
N VAL A 6 -21.48 38.84 -21.19
CA VAL A 6 -21.32 37.95 -22.34
C VAL A 6 -20.13 37.05 -22.05
N ILE A 7 -20.37 35.86 -21.52
CA ILE A 7 -19.34 34.82 -21.43
C ILE A 7 -19.16 34.26 -22.85
N PRO A 8 -17.96 34.36 -23.46
CA PRO A 8 -17.74 33.85 -24.80
C PRO A 8 -17.88 32.33 -24.81
N LEU A 9 -18.83 31.83 -25.61
CA LEU A 9 -19.18 30.41 -25.75
C LEU A 9 -17.95 29.50 -25.97
N GLY A 10 -16.89 30.02 -26.60
CA GLY A 10 -15.66 29.27 -26.87
C GLY A 10 -14.88 28.84 -25.63
N VAL A 11 -14.89 29.63 -24.54
CA VAL A 11 -14.15 29.28 -23.31
C VAL A 11 -14.85 28.15 -22.56
N ALA A 12 -16.19 28.14 -22.56
CA ALA A 12 -16.97 27.08 -21.95
C ALA A 12 -16.76 25.72 -22.65
N VAL A 13 -16.70 25.72 -23.99
CA VAL A 13 -16.50 24.49 -24.76
C VAL A 13 -15.10 23.91 -24.55
N VAL A 14 -14.06 24.74 -24.53
CA VAL A 14 -12.68 24.27 -24.28
C VAL A 14 -12.53 23.71 -22.85
N ALA A 15 -13.13 24.36 -21.85
CA ALA A 15 -13.10 23.87 -20.47
C ALA A 15 -13.84 22.52 -20.34
N VAL A 16 -14.98 22.34 -21.01
CA VAL A 16 -15.72 21.07 -20.98
C VAL A 16 -14.95 19.95 -21.68
N VAL A 17 -14.29 20.22 -22.82
CA VAL A 17 -13.47 19.22 -23.52
C VAL A 17 -12.22 18.87 -22.71
N ALA A 18 -11.59 19.84 -22.04
CA ALA A 18 -10.45 19.60 -21.16
C ALA A 18 -10.84 18.76 -19.93
N VAL A 19 -11.98 19.05 -19.30
CA VAL A 19 -12.49 18.28 -18.16
C VAL A 19 -12.94 16.89 -18.60
N ALA A 20 -13.61 16.76 -19.74
CA ALA A 20 -14.00 15.47 -20.29
C ALA A 20 -12.77 14.64 -20.68
N GLY A 21 -11.75 15.26 -21.29
CA GLY A 21 -10.48 14.61 -21.62
C GLY A 21 -9.69 14.21 -20.37
N TRP A 22 -9.68 15.04 -19.33
CA TRP A 22 -9.07 14.74 -18.03
C TRP A 22 -9.77 13.58 -17.30
N LEU A 23 -11.12 13.55 -17.34
CA LEU A 23 -11.91 12.46 -16.78
C LEU A 23 -11.72 11.15 -17.57
N TRP A 24 -11.54 11.21 -18.89
CA TRP A 24 -11.27 10.04 -19.73
C TRP A 24 -9.83 9.53 -19.62
N LEU A 25 -8.88 10.41 -19.24
CA LEU A 25 -7.48 10.09 -18.98
C LEU A 25 -7.19 9.64 -17.55
N ARG A 26 -8.18 9.65 -16.64
CA ARG A 26 -8.07 8.93 -15.38
C ARG A 26 -8.00 7.44 -15.71
N ARG A 27 -6.77 6.94 -15.87
CA ARG A 27 -6.46 5.52 -15.68
C ARG A 27 -7.17 5.11 -14.39
N GLU A 28 -7.99 4.07 -14.46
CA GLU A 28 -8.52 3.45 -13.26
C GLU A 28 -7.35 3.23 -12.31
N ASP A 29 -7.51 3.68 -11.06
CA ASP A 29 -6.42 3.60 -10.11
C ASP A 29 -5.99 2.12 -9.96
N PRO A 30 -4.68 1.80 -10.06
CA PRO A 30 -4.19 0.43 -10.14
C PRO A 30 -4.67 -0.47 -9.01
N ARG A 31 -5.30 -1.61 -9.35
CA ARG A 31 -5.75 -2.64 -8.41
C ARG A 31 -5.17 -4.02 -8.76
N PRO A 32 -4.88 -4.87 -7.76
CA PRO A 32 -4.51 -6.25 -8.00
C PRO A 32 -5.68 -7.06 -8.57
N ALA A 33 -5.36 -8.05 -9.41
CA ALA A 33 -6.34 -8.99 -9.95
C ALA A 33 -6.93 -9.89 -8.86
N SER A 34 -6.09 -10.30 -7.90
CA SER A 34 -6.50 -11.05 -6.73
C SER A 34 -5.98 -10.39 -5.46
N PHE A 35 -6.84 -10.22 -4.47
CA PHE A 35 -6.53 -9.60 -3.20
C PHE A 35 -7.00 -10.48 -2.04
N HIS A 36 -6.14 -10.69 -1.05
CA HIS A 36 -6.49 -11.34 0.21
C HIS A 36 -6.31 -10.37 1.38
N ALA A 37 -7.29 -10.31 2.26
CA ALA A 37 -7.31 -9.41 3.42
C ALA A 37 -7.47 -10.24 4.70
N GLU A 38 -6.54 -10.04 5.64
CA GLU A 38 -6.56 -10.70 6.95
C GLU A 38 -6.69 -9.65 8.07
N PRO A 39 -7.78 -9.65 8.85
CA PRO A 39 -7.88 -8.79 10.03
C PRO A 39 -6.95 -9.28 11.15
N THR A 40 -6.79 -8.46 12.18
CA THR A 40 -6.00 -8.77 13.36
C THR A 40 -6.54 -10.00 14.08
N SER A 41 -5.67 -10.69 14.80
CA SER A 41 -6.02 -11.85 15.61
C SER A 41 -5.53 -11.66 17.04
N ALA A 42 -6.07 -12.44 17.97
CA ALA A 42 -5.70 -12.39 19.39
C ALA A 42 -4.18 -12.58 19.65
N PHE A 43 -3.46 -13.18 18.69
CA PHE A 43 -2.00 -13.32 18.73
C PHE A 43 -1.27 -11.98 18.84
N TYR A 44 -1.83 -10.90 18.29
CA TYR A 44 -1.22 -9.57 18.29
C TYR A 44 -1.70 -8.66 19.44
N SER A 45 -2.46 -9.20 20.40
CA SER A 45 -3.07 -8.40 21.49
C SER A 45 -2.06 -7.58 22.31
N ALA A 46 -0.84 -8.08 22.51
CA ALA A 46 0.22 -7.38 23.24
C ALA A 46 0.63 -6.06 22.56
N ILE A 47 0.49 -5.97 21.23
CA ILE A 47 0.85 -4.81 20.41
C ILE A 47 -0.38 -4.25 19.68
N ASP A 48 -1.57 -4.46 20.23
CA ASP A 48 -2.82 -4.00 19.61
C ASP A 48 -2.97 -2.47 19.61
N SER A 49 -2.20 -1.77 20.43
CA SER A 49 -2.18 -0.31 20.51
C SER A 49 -0.75 0.20 20.44
N ARG A 50 -0.55 1.30 19.71
CA ARG A 50 0.73 2.02 19.68
C ARG A 50 1.14 2.54 21.07
N GLN A 51 0.22 2.65 22.04
CA GLN A 51 0.60 2.98 23.41
C GLN A 51 1.41 1.86 24.09
N ASN A 52 1.16 0.61 23.70
CA ASN A 52 1.85 -0.58 24.23
C ASN A 52 3.12 -0.91 23.42
N ASP A 53 3.21 -0.42 22.19
CA ASP A 53 4.39 -0.51 21.32
C ASP A 53 4.64 0.85 20.64
N ALA A 54 5.23 1.78 21.39
CA ALA A 54 5.36 3.18 20.98
C ALA A 54 6.55 3.46 20.06
N ALA A 55 7.49 2.52 19.94
CA ALA A 55 8.69 2.71 19.14
C ALA A 55 8.34 2.57 17.64
N PRO A 56 8.43 3.65 16.84
CA PRO A 56 8.18 3.55 15.41
C PRO A 56 9.18 2.60 14.75
N LEU A 57 8.74 1.91 13.70
CA LEU A 57 9.64 1.08 12.89
C LEU A 57 10.58 1.97 12.09
N THR A 58 11.81 1.49 11.88
CA THR A 58 12.78 2.14 11.02
C THR A 58 12.98 1.35 9.74
N LEU A 59 13.42 2.01 8.67
CA LEU A 59 13.77 1.35 7.41
C LEU A 59 14.79 0.22 7.62
N ASN A 60 15.74 0.38 8.54
CA ASN A 60 16.79 -0.62 8.78
C ASN A 60 16.30 -1.83 9.59
N GLU A 61 15.22 -1.70 10.38
CA GLU A 61 14.59 -2.81 11.07
C GLU A 61 13.76 -3.67 10.11
N VAL A 62 13.05 -3.03 9.17
CA VAL A 62 12.17 -3.73 8.21
C VAL A 62 12.97 -4.25 7.01
N PHE A 63 13.82 -3.41 6.41
CA PHE A 63 14.55 -3.67 5.17
C PHE A 63 16.04 -3.93 5.44
N THR A 64 16.31 -4.98 6.23
CA THR A 64 17.67 -5.38 6.63
C THR A 64 18.53 -5.84 5.43
N PRO A 65 19.86 -5.97 5.59
CA PRO A 65 20.71 -6.57 4.55
C PRO A 65 20.25 -7.94 4.05
N ALA A 66 19.63 -8.75 4.93
CA ALA A 66 19.08 -10.06 4.56
C ALA A 66 17.88 -9.97 3.61
N THR A 67 17.24 -8.81 3.53
CA THR A 67 16.08 -8.53 2.66
C THR A 67 16.46 -7.82 1.36
N GLN A 68 17.77 -7.64 1.08
CA GLN A 68 18.21 -7.07 -0.21
C GLN A 68 17.79 -7.92 -1.40
N THR A 69 17.60 -9.22 -1.18
CA THR A 69 17.11 -10.17 -2.18
C THR A 69 15.92 -10.92 -1.61
N LEU A 70 14.81 -10.93 -2.33
CA LEU A 70 13.61 -11.68 -2.00
C LEU A 70 13.28 -12.61 -3.17
N GLY A 71 13.60 -13.90 -3.01
CA GLY A 71 13.51 -14.85 -4.10
C GLY A 71 14.38 -14.44 -5.29
N THR A 72 13.76 -14.17 -6.43
CA THR A 72 14.44 -13.70 -7.66
C THR A 72 14.45 -12.17 -7.81
N MET A 73 13.87 -11.44 -6.86
CA MET A 73 13.81 -9.98 -6.88
C MET A 73 14.90 -9.37 -6.00
N ARG A 74 15.39 -8.20 -6.41
CA ARG A 74 16.34 -7.38 -5.65
C ARG A 74 15.69 -6.06 -5.26
N LEU A 75 16.01 -5.57 -4.06
CA LEU A 75 15.54 -4.28 -3.56
C LEU A 75 15.96 -3.17 -4.55
N ASP A 76 14.98 -2.34 -4.93
CA ASP A 76 15.14 -1.22 -5.85
C ASP A 76 15.14 0.11 -5.10
N ALA A 77 14.10 0.36 -4.29
CA ALA A 77 14.00 1.56 -3.47
C ALA A 77 13.33 1.28 -2.12
N THR A 78 13.59 2.15 -1.15
CA THR A 78 12.86 2.22 0.12
C THR A 78 12.47 3.66 0.43
N GLN A 79 11.33 3.85 1.08
CA GLN A 79 10.84 5.16 1.44
C GLN A 79 10.08 5.13 2.77
N GLN A 80 10.13 6.23 3.50
CA GLN A 80 9.33 6.46 4.70
C GLN A 80 8.42 7.67 4.47
N PHE A 81 7.18 7.54 4.89
CA PHE A 81 6.15 8.56 4.80
C PHE A 81 5.67 8.92 6.20
N SER A 82 5.54 10.23 6.46
CA SER A 82 4.92 10.75 7.69
C SER A 82 3.43 11.06 7.49
N ASP A 83 3.04 11.37 6.26
CA ASP A 83 1.64 11.36 5.81
C ASP A 83 1.36 10.02 5.10
N CYS A 84 0.62 9.14 5.79
CA CYS A 84 0.32 7.81 5.27
C CYS A 84 -0.66 7.82 4.09
N ASP A 85 -1.40 8.91 3.88
CA ASP A 85 -2.34 8.99 2.75
C ASP A 85 -1.59 9.23 1.42
N GLU A 86 -0.31 9.63 1.46
CA GLU A 86 0.54 9.72 0.27
C GLU A 86 0.73 8.35 -0.42
N VAL A 87 0.77 7.25 0.35
CA VAL A 87 0.92 5.89 -0.20
C VAL A 87 -0.40 5.23 -0.58
N LEU A 88 -1.54 5.90 -0.38
CA LEU A 88 -2.86 5.38 -0.64
C LEU A 88 -3.59 6.19 -1.72
N TRP A 89 -4.56 5.56 -2.35
CA TRP A 89 -5.56 6.21 -3.16
C TRP A 89 -6.93 5.63 -2.84
N GLY A 90 -8.00 6.44 -2.89
CA GLY A 90 -9.38 6.01 -2.64
C GLY A 90 -9.75 5.73 -1.18
N VAL A 91 -8.76 5.58 -0.29
CA VAL A 91 -8.93 5.32 1.15
C VAL A 91 -7.90 6.13 1.95
N SER A 92 -8.20 6.41 3.22
CA SER A 92 -7.29 7.07 4.17
C SER A 92 -6.89 6.12 5.31
N ALA A 93 -5.64 6.23 5.78
CA ALA A 93 -5.13 5.53 6.94
C ALA A 93 -5.31 6.37 8.22
N THR A 94 -6.55 6.54 8.67
CA THR A 94 -6.88 7.36 9.85
C THR A 94 -6.08 6.92 11.09
N GLY A 95 -5.42 7.88 11.76
CA GLY A 95 -4.62 7.61 12.96
C GLY A 95 -3.22 7.02 12.69
N CYS A 96 -2.87 6.86 11.41
CA CYS A 96 -1.53 6.49 10.99
C CYS A 96 -0.52 7.59 11.27
N THR A 97 0.68 7.19 11.68
CA THR A 97 1.79 8.13 11.97
C THR A 97 3.02 7.87 11.11
N GLN A 98 3.07 6.71 10.46
CA GLN A 98 4.20 6.31 9.64
C GLN A 98 3.77 5.22 8.66
N ALA A 99 4.23 5.32 7.41
CA ALA A 99 4.27 4.20 6.48
C ALA A 99 5.70 3.99 5.97
N LEU A 100 6.12 2.74 5.85
CA LEU A 100 7.39 2.35 5.24
C LEU A 100 7.11 1.53 3.99
N GLN A 101 7.76 1.87 2.89
CA GLN A 101 7.59 1.23 1.59
C GLN A 101 8.93 0.69 1.09
N ALA A 102 8.87 -0.44 0.39
CA ALA A 102 9.96 -0.95 -0.43
C ALA A 102 9.45 -1.45 -1.77
N THR A 103 10.25 -1.26 -2.82
CA THR A 103 10.02 -1.82 -4.16
C THR A 103 11.14 -2.80 -4.51
N TYR A 104 10.78 -3.83 -5.26
CA TYR A 104 11.66 -4.94 -5.60
C TYR A 104 11.54 -5.25 -7.10
N LYS A 105 12.67 -5.40 -7.78
CA LYS A 105 12.76 -5.71 -9.22
C LYS A 105 13.41 -7.06 -9.45
N GLY A 106 12.80 -7.87 -10.29
CA GLY A 106 13.36 -9.10 -10.86
C GLY A 106 13.14 -9.12 -12.38
N GLY A 107 13.54 -10.21 -13.03
CA GLY A 107 13.43 -10.34 -14.49
C GLY A 107 11.97 -10.37 -14.97
N ALA A 108 11.19 -11.35 -14.51
CA ALA A 108 9.78 -11.53 -14.89
C ALA A 108 8.79 -11.16 -13.77
N VAL A 109 9.29 -10.77 -12.60
CA VAL A 109 8.51 -10.44 -11.41
C VAL A 109 9.01 -9.13 -10.83
N ALA A 110 8.10 -8.30 -10.37
CA ALA A 110 8.36 -7.13 -9.55
C ALA A 110 7.38 -7.10 -8.38
N GLY A 111 7.76 -6.39 -7.32
CA GLY A 111 7.00 -6.39 -6.09
C GLY A 111 7.10 -5.08 -5.32
N GLN A 112 6.10 -4.81 -4.49
CA GLN A 112 6.04 -3.72 -3.56
C GLN A 112 5.56 -4.23 -2.21
N PHE A 113 6.12 -3.68 -1.14
CA PHE A 113 5.70 -3.89 0.23
C PHE A 113 5.44 -2.54 0.89
N VAL A 114 4.37 -2.44 1.67
CA VAL A 114 4.08 -1.28 2.51
C VAL A 114 3.72 -1.77 3.91
N ILE A 115 4.26 -1.14 4.95
CA ILE A 115 3.81 -1.33 6.34
C ILE A 115 3.39 0.00 6.94
N PHE A 116 2.20 0.02 7.53
CA PHE A 116 1.59 1.18 8.19
C PHE A 116 1.64 1.01 9.70
N ASN A 117 1.87 2.11 10.42
CA ASN A 117 1.80 2.22 11.87
C ASN A 117 0.57 3.04 12.28
N LEU A 118 -0.51 2.37 12.67
CA LEU A 118 -1.81 2.95 13.01
C LEU A 118 -1.92 3.24 14.52
N SER A 119 -3.07 3.78 14.95
CA SER A 119 -3.32 4.03 16.38
C SER A 119 -3.48 2.73 17.16
N ASP A 120 -4.25 1.80 16.60
CA ASP A 120 -4.66 0.56 17.23
C ASP A 120 -5.12 -0.49 16.19
N GLY A 121 -5.43 -1.71 16.67
CA GLY A 121 -5.90 -2.81 15.84
C GLY A 121 -7.24 -2.57 15.16
N ARG A 122 -8.11 -1.74 15.74
CA ARG A 122 -9.39 -1.37 15.09
C ARG A 122 -9.14 -0.51 13.87
N ALA A 123 -8.22 0.45 13.96
CA ALA A 123 -7.80 1.26 12.81
C ALA A 123 -7.11 0.39 11.75
N ALA A 124 -6.28 -0.57 12.16
CA ALA A 124 -5.65 -1.54 11.27
C ALA A 124 -6.68 -2.40 10.52
N ASP A 125 -7.64 -2.98 11.23
CA ASP A 125 -8.72 -3.78 10.65
C ASP A 125 -9.58 -2.97 9.68
N ALA A 126 -9.90 -1.73 10.04
CA ALA A 126 -10.68 -0.83 9.19
C ALA A 126 -9.94 -0.53 7.87
N LEU A 127 -8.63 -0.27 7.93
CA LEU A 127 -7.82 -0.07 6.73
C LEU A 127 -7.80 -1.34 5.86
N VAL A 128 -7.51 -2.51 6.45
CA VAL A 128 -7.49 -3.79 5.72
C VAL A 128 -8.83 -4.09 5.05
N SER A 129 -9.94 -3.82 5.74
CA SER A 129 -11.28 -4.05 5.19
C SER A 129 -11.64 -3.12 4.03
N ALA A 130 -11.09 -1.90 4.00
CA ALA A 130 -11.34 -0.91 2.95
C ALA A 130 -10.45 -1.13 1.71
N LEU A 131 -9.25 -1.70 1.90
CA LEU A 131 -8.35 -2.05 0.81
C LEU A 131 -9.02 -3.02 -0.19
N GLY A 132 -8.77 -2.81 -1.48
CA GLY A 132 -9.31 -3.62 -2.56
C GLY A 132 -10.75 -3.27 -2.97
N LYS A 133 -11.53 -2.65 -2.07
CA LYS A 133 -12.89 -2.16 -2.36
C LYS A 133 -12.93 -0.66 -2.57
N ASP A 134 -12.55 0.11 -1.56
CA ASP A 134 -12.70 1.56 -1.56
C ASP A 134 -11.43 2.26 -2.09
N GLY A 135 -10.27 1.65 -1.87
CA GLY A 135 -8.99 2.15 -2.33
C GLY A 135 -7.90 1.09 -2.32
N PHE A 136 -6.67 1.48 -2.63
CA PHE A 136 -5.51 0.60 -2.56
C PHE A 136 -4.22 1.38 -2.31
N VAL A 137 -3.11 0.67 -2.11
CA VAL A 137 -1.79 1.31 -2.11
C VAL A 137 -1.46 1.82 -3.51
N ARG A 138 -0.81 2.98 -3.60
CA ARG A 138 -0.26 3.48 -4.86
C ARG A 138 0.82 2.54 -5.34
N GLN A 139 0.81 2.29 -6.64
CA GLN A 139 1.81 1.48 -7.30
C GLN A 139 3.04 2.34 -7.60
N ASP A 140 4.17 2.05 -6.94
CA ASP A 140 5.45 2.75 -7.13
C ASP A 140 6.48 1.90 -7.88
N ILE A 141 6.04 0.76 -8.44
CA ILE A 141 6.87 -0.15 -9.22
C ILE A 141 6.11 -0.59 -10.48
N ALA A 142 6.80 -0.61 -11.61
CA ALA A 142 6.17 -0.91 -12.90
C ALA A 142 5.85 -2.40 -13.05
N PHE A 143 4.58 -2.74 -13.07
CA PHE A 143 4.02 -3.99 -13.61
C PHE A 143 2.55 -3.79 -13.97
N GLU A 144 1.96 -4.69 -14.75
CA GLU A 144 0.54 -4.62 -15.09
C GLU A 144 -0.34 -5.07 -13.89
N PRO A 145 -1.31 -4.25 -13.41
CA PRO A 145 -2.15 -4.57 -12.24
C PRO A 145 -3.16 -5.72 -12.41
N LEU A 146 -3.84 -5.83 -13.56
CA LEU A 146 -4.85 -6.86 -13.86
C LEU A 146 -4.30 -8.30 -13.92
N GLY A 147 -2.97 -8.50 -13.96
CA GLY A 147 -2.31 -9.80 -13.80
C GLY A 147 -1.71 -10.05 -12.42
N SER A 148 -1.78 -9.07 -11.52
CA SER A 148 -1.02 -9.05 -10.26
C SER A 148 -1.80 -9.62 -9.07
N ARG A 149 -1.09 -9.89 -7.96
CA ARG A 149 -1.65 -10.47 -6.73
C ARG A 149 -1.20 -9.68 -5.52
N ALA A 150 -2.09 -9.47 -4.56
CA ALA A 150 -1.75 -8.79 -3.32
C ALA A 150 -2.38 -9.43 -2.08
N GLN A 151 -1.78 -9.13 -0.93
CA GLN A 151 -2.26 -9.52 0.39
C GLN A 151 -2.09 -8.34 1.35
N ALA A 152 -3.07 -8.11 2.21
CA ALA A 152 -2.98 -7.18 3.32
C ALA A 152 -3.27 -7.90 4.64
N ARG A 153 -2.54 -7.56 5.69
CA ARG A 153 -2.67 -8.18 7.02
C ARG A 153 -2.62 -7.13 8.11
N ALA A 154 -3.61 -7.15 9.00
CA ALA A 154 -3.55 -6.41 10.25
C ALA A 154 -2.84 -7.27 11.30
N MET A 155 -1.83 -6.70 11.96
CA MET A 155 -0.93 -7.36 12.89
C MET A 155 -0.82 -6.52 14.16
N GLY A 156 -1.91 -6.44 14.93
CA GLY A 156 -2.07 -5.45 16.01
C GLY A 156 -2.32 -4.07 15.40
N HIS A 157 -1.63 -3.04 15.88
CA HIS A 157 -1.74 -1.69 15.30
C HIS A 157 -0.96 -1.49 13.98
N TYR A 158 -0.31 -2.52 13.44
CA TYR A 158 0.35 -2.47 12.14
C TYR A 158 -0.52 -3.06 11.03
N VAL A 159 -0.40 -2.53 9.81
CA VAL A 159 -0.93 -3.16 8.58
C VAL A 159 0.20 -3.38 7.60
N THR A 160 0.38 -4.60 7.09
CA THR A 160 1.26 -4.87 5.95
C THR A 160 0.44 -5.02 4.67
N VAL A 161 1.01 -4.61 3.54
CA VAL A 161 0.47 -4.81 2.20
C VAL A 161 1.60 -5.28 1.30
N SER A 162 1.48 -6.51 0.79
CA SER A 162 2.40 -7.11 -0.17
C SER A 162 1.72 -7.18 -1.53
N TRP A 163 2.40 -6.74 -2.59
CA TRP A 163 1.85 -6.71 -3.95
C TRP A 163 2.89 -7.16 -4.97
N ALA A 164 2.62 -8.25 -5.69
CA ALA A 164 3.51 -8.80 -6.71
C ALA A 164 2.83 -8.86 -8.08
N GLY A 165 3.58 -8.54 -9.13
CA GLY A 165 3.13 -8.59 -10.52
C GLY A 165 4.28 -8.82 -11.49
N GLY A 166 3.97 -8.86 -12.77
CA GLY A 166 4.93 -9.11 -13.85
C GLY A 166 4.42 -10.13 -14.86
N SER A 167 5.31 -10.60 -15.72
CA SER A 167 4.99 -11.57 -16.79
C SER A 167 5.26 -13.03 -16.40
N ALA A 168 5.64 -13.28 -15.14
CA ALA A 168 5.90 -14.64 -14.66
C ALA A 168 4.63 -15.48 -14.51
N SER A 169 4.81 -16.77 -14.23
CA SER A 169 3.69 -17.67 -13.99
C SER A 169 2.92 -17.29 -12.73
N ALA A 170 1.66 -17.72 -12.63
CA ALA A 170 0.86 -17.53 -11.41
C ALA A 170 1.55 -18.09 -10.16
N GLN A 171 2.25 -19.21 -10.29
CA GLN A 171 2.99 -19.85 -9.21
C GLN A 171 4.17 -19.00 -8.74
N ASP A 172 4.91 -18.39 -9.67
CA ASP A 172 6.04 -17.51 -9.35
C ASP A 172 5.56 -16.22 -8.67
N LEU A 173 4.41 -15.69 -9.09
CA LEU A 173 3.78 -14.53 -8.43
C LEU A 173 3.35 -14.87 -7.00
N VAL A 174 2.85 -16.07 -6.74
CA VAL A 174 2.55 -16.54 -5.37
C VAL A 174 3.83 -16.64 -4.54
N ALA A 175 4.90 -17.22 -5.09
CA ALA A 175 6.18 -17.31 -4.40
C ALA A 175 6.76 -15.93 -4.05
N ALA A 176 6.64 -14.97 -4.97
CA ALA A 176 7.04 -13.59 -4.76
C ALA A 176 6.19 -12.88 -3.69
N LEU A 177 4.88 -13.11 -3.69
CA LEU A 177 3.98 -12.57 -2.67
C LEU A 177 4.32 -13.09 -1.27
N VAL A 178 4.62 -14.39 -1.15
CA VAL A 178 5.08 -15.00 0.12
C VAL A 178 6.41 -14.39 0.57
N ALA A 179 7.34 -14.15 -0.36
CA ALA A 179 8.63 -13.54 -0.03
C ALA A 179 8.47 -12.09 0.47
N LEU A 180 7.56 -11.32 -0.13
CA LEU A 180 7.21 -9.96 0.32
C LEU A 180 6.51 -9.98 1.68
N ASP A 181 5.54 -10.88 1.91
CA ASP A 181 4.83 -10.98 3.20
C ASP A 181 5.80 -11.32 4.34
N GLY A 182 6.88 -12.05 4.05
CA GLY A 182 7.96 -12.33 4.98
C GLY A 182 8.61 -11.09 5.61
N LEU A 183 8.53 -9.91 4.98
CA LEU A 183 9.00 -8.64 5.55
C LEU A 183 8.20 -8.22 6.79
N GLY A 184 6.94 -8.67 6.91
CA GLY A 184 6.12 -8.46 8.11
C GLY A 184 6.65 -9.13 9.38
N ARG A 185 7.65 -10.01 9.27
CA ARG A 185 8.28 -10.68 10.43
C ARG A 185 8.80 -9.71 11.49
N VAL A 186 9.16 -8.48 11.12
CA VAL A 186 9.57 -7.44 12.08
C VAL A 186 8.53 -7.22 13.19
N VAL A 187 7.23 -7.35 12.87
CA VAL A 187 6.13 -7.20 13.83
C VAL A 187 6.09 -8.36 14.82
N GLN A 188 6.51 -9.56 14.43
CA GLN A 188 6.64 -10.69 15.38
C GLN A 188 7.71 -10.39 16.45
N GLY A 189 8.77 -9.68 16.08
CA GLY A 189 9.77 -9.19 17.04
C GLY A 189 9.19 -8.22 18.07
N ARG A 190 8.20 -7.38 17.67
CA ARG A 190 7.49 -6.47 18.58
C ARG A 190 6.68 -7.24 19.62
N ILE A 191 6.01 -8.32 19.23
CA ILE A 191 5.26 -9.17 20.17
C ILE A 191 6.19 -9.76 21.23
N VAL A 192 7.31 -10.35 20.80
CA VAL A 192 8.30 -10.96 21.72
C VAL A 192 8.87 -9.92 22.69
N ALA A 193 9.04 -8.66 22.25
CA ALA A 193 9.51 -7.59 23.12
C ALA A 193 8.43 -7.06 24.09
N ALA A 194 7.15 -7.29 23.80
CA ALA A 194 6.01 -6.82 24.60
C ALA A 194 5.49 -7.87 25.62
N THR A 195 5.97 -9.12 25.53
CA THR A 195 5.65 -10.23 26.45
C THR A 195 6.75 -10.44 27.48
#